data_AF-A0A7W0KT92-F1
#
_entry.id   AF-A0A7W0KT92-F1
#
_cell.length_a   1.000
_cell.length_b   1.000
_cell.length_c   1.000
_cell.angle_alpha   90.00
_cell.angle_beta   90.00
_cell.angle_gamma   90.00
#
_symmetry.space_group_name_H-M   'P 1'
#
loop_
_entity.id
_entity.type
_entity.pdbx_description
1 polymer ?
#
loop_
_entity_poly.entity_id
_entity_poly.type
_entity_poly.pdbx_seq_one_letter_code
_entity_poly.pdbx_strand_id
1 'polypeptide(L)'
;MVVTPANAHDATAIFDLLAPVVDEDTKPTVMGDSAYASAGTLDDLEQAGFADILAKVPPARGRQGRFGKDDFDLDLGAATVTCPAGKVTTIRFGSDGSGRADFAEACTACPLAERCTTSASGRSVSIHAKEAVLQRHKAAQADPAWRAEYRSTRPKVERKIAHFVRVAWGGRKARTRGKARVATDVDTRAAAVNWARLATLGLGVVDGRWAVAPP
;
A
#
# COMPACT_ATOMS: atom_id res chain seq x y z
N MET A 1 -9.48 11.70 -13.52
CA MET A 1 -8.65 11.74 -12.29
C MET A 1 -9.55 12.03 -11.10
N VAL A 2 -9.12 11.77 -9.87
CA VAL A 2 -9.96 11.96 -8.67
C VAL A 2 -9.39 13.08 -7.80
N VAL A 3 -10.28 13.93 -7.28
CA VAL A 3 -9.95 15.02 -6.35
C VAL A 3 -10.71 14.83 -5.05
N THR A 4 -9.98 14.69 -3.95
CA THR A 4 -10.51 14.58 -2.60
C THR A 4 -10.24 15.85 -1.77
N PRO A 5 -10.93 16.04 -0.63
CA PRO A 5 -10.57 17.07 0.34
C PRO A 5 -9.12 16.90 0.82
N ALA A 6 -8.41 18.00 1.08
CA ALA A 6 -6.99 17.98 1.46
C ALA A 6 -6.70 17.27 2.80
N ASN A 7 -7.70 17.09 3.65
CA ASN A 7 -7.61 16.36 4.91
C ASN A 7 -8.07 14.90 4.82
N ALA A 8 -8.51 14.44 3.64
CA ALA A 8 -8.83 13.05 3.42
C ALA A 8 -7.53 12.23 3.29
N HIS A 9 -7.56 11.00 3.79
CA HIS A 9 -6.46 10.06 3.55
C HIS A 9 -6.43 9.68 2.06
N ASP A 10 -5.26 9.61 1.46
CA ASP A 10 -5.09 9.34 0.02
C ASP A 10 -5.82 8.06 -0.45
N ALA A 11 -5.79 7.01 0.39
CA ALA A 11 -6.49 5.74 0.13
C ALA A 11 -8.01 5.89 -0.07
N THR A 12 -8.62 6.99 0.35
CA THR A 12 -10.06 7.25 0.14
C THR A 12 -10.40 7.36 -1.35
N ALA A 13 -9.44 7.76 -2.20
CA ALA A 13 -9.67 7.96 -3.63
C ALA A 13 -9.65 6.66 -4.47
N ILE A 14 -9.26 5.53 -3.88
CA ILE A 14 -8.97 4.29 -4.64
C ILE A 14 -10.18 3.82 -5.45
N PHE A 15 -11.35 3.70 -4.81
CA PHE A 15 -12.53 3.19 -5.49
C PHE A 15 -13.04 4.14 -6.57
N ASP A 16 -12.96 5.45 -6.34
CA ASP A 16 -13.27 6.44 -7.39
C ASP A 16 -12.26 6.35 -8.56
N LEU A 17 -10.99 6.05 -8.28
CA LEU A 17 -9.94 5.90 -9.29
C LEU A 17 -10.11 4.63 -10.12
N LEU A 18 -10.57 3.54 -9.49
CA LEU A 18 -10.73 2.23 -10.10
C LEU A 18 -12.14 1.98 -10.63
N ALA A 19 -13.11 2.85 -10.34
CA ALA A 19 -14.48 2.74 -10.84
C ALA A 19 -14.58 2.49 -12.36
N PRO A 20 -13.76 3.10 -13.23
CA PRO A 20 -13.84 2.83 -14.67
C PRO A 20 -13.48 1.40 -15.06
N VAL A 21 -12.70 0.68 -14.24
CA VAL A 21 -12.15 -0.65 -14.53
C VAL A 21 -12.68 -1.73 -13.58
N VAL A 22 -13.66 -1.39 -12.71
CA VAL A 22 -14.14 -2.30 -11.67
C VAL A 22 -15.03 -3.40 -12.23
N ASP A 23 -15.73 -3.16 -13.33
CA ASP A 23 -16.60 -4.14 -13.98
C ASP A 23 -15.96 -4.80 -15.21
N GLU A 24 -14.67 -4.55 -15.45
CA GLU A 24 -13.93 -5.18 -16.55
C GLU A 24 -13.64 -6.66 -16.22
N ASP A 25 -13.87 -7.55 -17.20
CA ASP A 25 -13.58 -8.99 -17.08
C ASP A 25 -12.09 -9.25 -16.80
N THR A 26 -11.22 -8.44 -17.42
CA THR A 26 -9.76 -8.49 -17.22
C THR A 26 -9.30 -7.24 -16.49
N LYS A 27 -9.23 -7.33 -15.16
CA LYS A 27 -8.79 -6.22 -14.32
C LYS A 27 -7.30 -5.92 -14.48
N PRO A 28 -6.90 -4.65 -14.42
CA PRO A 28 -5.49 -4.26 -14.48
C PRO A 28 -4.75 -4.60 -13.18
N THR A 29 -3.43 -4.68 -13.27
CA THR A 29 -2.53 -4.65 -12.11
C THR A 29 -2.69 -3.32 -11.36
N VAL A 30 -3.02 -3.39 -10.07
CA VAL A 30 -3.17 -2.23 -9.19
C VAL A 30 -1.88 -2.00 -8.44
N MET A 31 -1.15 -0.93 -8.77
CA MET A 31 0.08 -0.55 -8.07
C MET A 31 -0.15 0.62 -7.13
N GLY A 32 0.29 0.47 -5.87
CA GLY A 32 0.20 1.50 -4.84
C GLY A 32 1.45 1.54 -3.97
N ASP A 33 1.72 2.69 -3.34
CA ASP A 33 2.74 2.75 -2.29
C ASP A 33 2.19 2.23 -0.94
N SER A 34 3.00 2.35 0.12
CA SER A 34 2.60 1.86 1.44
C SER A 34 1.43 2.59 2.09
N ALA A 35 1.09 3.81 1.64
CA ALA A 35 -0.11 4.50 2.12
C ALA A 35 -1.40 3.84 1.60
N TYR A 36 -1.33 3.13 0.48
CA TYR A 36 -2.46 2.39 -0.09
C TYR A 36 -2.49 0.90 0.35
N ALA A 37 -1.51 0.45 1.14
CA ALA A 37 -1.37 -0.96 1.55
C ALA A 37 -1.98 -1.26 2.92
N SER A 38 -3.09 -0.58 3.29
CA SER A 38 -3.80 -0.86 4.54
C SER A 38 -4.56 -2.19 4.44
N ALA A 39 -4.75 -2.89 5.56
CA ALA A 39 -5.47 -4.16 5.55
C ALA A 39 -6.91 -4.03 5.04
N GLY A 40 -7.57 -2.91 5.33
CA GLY A 40 -8.89 -2.59 4.80
C GLY A 40 -8.87 -2.44 3.29
N THR A 41 -8.02 -1.55 2.79
CA THR A 41 -7.85 -1.30 1.35
C THR A 41 -7.56 -2.57 0.56
N LEU A 42 -6.62 -3.39 1.03
CA LEU A 42 -6.22 -4.61 0.34
C LEU A 42 -7.37 -5.62 0.26
N ASP A 43 -8.07 -5.82 1.37
CA ASP A 43 -9.23 -6.71 1.42
C ASP A 43 -10.37 -6.22 0.53
N ASP A 44 -10.65 -4.91 0.54
CA ASP A 44 -11.71 -4.35 -0.29
C ASP A 44 -11.35 -4.45 -1.80
N LEU A 45 -10.06 -4.36 -2.17
CA LEU A 45 -9.58 -4.60 -3.55
C LEU A 45 -9.67 -6.09 -3.94
N GLU A 46 -9.29 -7.01 -3.05
CA GLU A 46 -9.45 -8.45 -3.26
C GLU A 46 -10.94 -8.82 -3.46
N GLN A 47 -11.83 -8.27 -2.63
CA GLN A 47 -13.29 -8.47 -2.74
C GLN A 47 -13.87 -7.88 -4.02
N ALA A 48 -13.32 -6.75 -4.49
CA ALA A 48 -13.65 -6.18 -5.79
C ALA A 48 -13.03 -6.96 -6.96
N GLY A 49 -12.35 -8.09 -6.73
CA GLY A 49 -11.82 -8.98 -7.75
C GLY A 49 -10.47 -8.57 -8.33
N PHE A 50 -9.80 -7.55 -7.80
CA PHE A 50 -8.45 -7.19 -8.25
C PHE A 50 -7.45 -8.24 -7.74
N ALA A 51 -7.07 -9.17 -8.62
CA ALA A 51 -6.18 -10.27 -8.26
C ALA A 51 -4.69 -9.88 -8.20
N ASP A 52 -4.27 -8.89 -8.98
CA ASP A 52 -2.88 -8.46 -9.06
C ASP A 52 -2.67 -7.09 -8.41
N ILE A 53 -2.35 -7.10 -7.12
CA ILE A 53 -2.17 -5.90 -6.29
C ILE A 53 -0.70 -5.78 -5.87
N LEU A 54 0.00 -4.82 -6.47
CA LEU A 54 1.38 -4.45 -6.18
C LEU A 54 1.44 -3.27 -5.21
N ALA A 55 0.94 -3.47 -4.00
CA ALA A 55 0.99 -2.48 -2.91
C ALA A 55 1.93 -2.95 -1.79
N LYS A 56 2.97 -2.15 -1.49
CA LYS A 56 3.98 -2.54 -0.50
C LYS A 56 3.42 -2.41 0.92
N VAL A 57 3.24 -3.53 1.60
CA VAL A 57 2.85 -3.56 3.01
C VAL A 57 4.10 -3.24 3.85
N PRO A 58 4.08 -2.19 4.69
CA PRO A 58 5.25 -1.85 5.48
C PRO A 58 5.59 -2.97 6.48
N PRO A 59 6.88 -3.22 6.75
CA PRO A 59 7.28 -4.16 7.78
C PRO A 59 6.82 -3.65 9.16
N ALA A 60 6.29 -4.55 9.98
CA ALA A 60 5.86 -4.24 11.34
C ALA A 60 7.08 -4.23 12.27
N ARG A 61 7.89 -3.18 12.20
CA ARG A 61 9.13 -3.04 12.97
C ARG A 61 8.88 -2.75 14.44
N GLY A 62 9.66 -3.37 15.33
CA GLY A 62 9.66 -3.02 16.74
C GLY A 62 10.36 -1.69 17.00
N ARG A 63 10.00 -1.03 18.11
CA ARG A 63 10.60 0.24 18.52
C ARG A 63 12.05 0.03 18.95
N GLN A 64 12.94 0.94 18.54
CA GLN A 64 14.37 0.93 18.89
C GLN A 64 15.08 -0.39 18.53
N GLY A 65 14.76 -0.96 17.36
CA GLY A 65 15.42 -2.19 16.87
C GLY A 65 15.01 -3.48 17.59
N ARG A 66 14.02 -3.44 18.48
CA ARG A 66 13.42 -4.64 19.08
C ARG A 66 12.64 -5.44 18.05
N PHE A 67 12.36 -6.70 18.39
CA PHE A 67 11.51 -7.55 17.57
C PHE A 67 10.14 -6.89 17.33
N GLY A 68 9.77 -6.84 16.05
CA GLY A 68 8.49 -6.42 15.51
C GLY A 68 7.47 -7.55 15.53
N LYS A 69 6.31 -7.35 14.90
CA LYS A 69 5.33 -8.44 14.73
C LYS A 69 5.80 -9.45 13.68
N ASP A 70 6.52 -8.99 12.68
CA ASP A 70 7.00 -9.81 11.56
C ASP A 70 8.11 -10.79 11.98
N ASP A 71 8.65 -10.64 13.18
CA ASP A 71 9.59 -11.61 13.78
C ASP A 71 8.86 -12.76 14.51
N PHE A 72 7.54 -12.70 14.61
CA PHE A 72 6.70 -13.73 15.23
C PHE A 72 5.99 -14.52 14.14
N ASP A 73 5.89 -15.82 14.34
CA ASP A 73 5.10 -16.68 13.49
C ASP A 73 3.65 -16.72 14.01
N LEU A 74 2.70 -16.33 13.18
CA LEU A 74 1.29 -16.21 13.53
C LEU A 74 0.52 -17.25 12.71
N ASP A 75 0.06 -18.30 13.38
CA ASP A 75 -0.85 -19.29 12.81
C ASP A 75 -2.28 -18.93 13.21
N LEU A 76 -3.00 -18.31 12.28
CA LEU A 76 -4.39 -17.90 12.50
C LEU A 76 -5.35 -19.09 12.49
N GLY A 77 -4.99 -20.21 11.86
CA GLY A 77 -5.81 -21.43 11.82
C GLY A 77 -5.73 -22.21 13.12
N ALA A 78 -4.54 -22.34 13.69
CA ALA A 78 -4.33 -22.91 15.02
C ALA A 78 -4.60 -21.91 16.17
N ALA A 79 -4.85 -20.64 15.85
CA ALA A 79 -4.98 -19.55 16.81
C ALA A 79 -3.76 -19.45 17.75
N THR A 80 -2.55 -19.51 17.21
CA THR A 80 -1.30 -19.46 17.99
C THR A 80 -0.29 -18.45 17.46
N VAL A 81 0.56 -17.97 18.36
CA VAL A 81 1.73 -17.14 18.03
C VAL A 81 2.99 -17.77 18.60
N THR A 82 4.01 -17.95 17.77
CA THR A 82 5.34 -18.42 18.15
C THR A 82 6.33 -17.26 18.12
N CYS A 83 7.06 -17.05 19.22
CA CYS A 83 8.07 -15.99 19.31
C CYS A 83 9.45 -16.44 18.78
N PRO A 84 10.39 -15.50 18.54
CA PRO A 84 11.76 -15.84 18.13
C PRO A 84 12.52 -16.81 19.06
N ALA A 85 12.11 -16.91 20.33
CA ALA A 85 12.69 -17.85 21.30
C ALA A 85 11.98 -19.23 21.30
N GLY A 86 11.06 -19.49 20.36
CA GLY A 86 10.32 -20.75 20.23
C GLY A 86 9.20 -20.94 21.25
N LYS A 87 8.85 -19.93 22.05
CA LYS A 87 7.67 -20.00 22.94
C LYS A 87 6.41 -19.80 22.13
N VAL A 88 5.36 -20.56 22.45
CA VAL A 88 4.05 -20.51 21.79
C VAL A 88 3.01 -20.02 22.79
N THR A 89 2.09 -19.16 22.36
CA THR A 89 0.92 -18.73 23.14
C THR A 89 -0.32 -18.69 22.23
N THR A 90 -1.50 -18.77 22.84
CA THR A 90 -2.79 -18.73 22.12
C THR A 90 -3.23 -17.30 21.81
N ILE A 91 -3.84 -17.10 20.65
CA ILE A 91 -4.50 -15.85 20.27
C ILE A 91 -5.89 -15.81 20.90
N ARG A 92 -6.18 -14.75 21.64
CA ARG A 92 -7.53 -14.41 22.11
C ARG A 92 -8.16 -13.44 21.14
N PHE A 93 -9.17 -13.89 20.39
CA PHE A 93 -9.91 -13.04 19.46
C PHE A 93 -11.05 -12.29 20.16
N GLY A 94 -11.24 -11.04 19.78
CA GLY A 94 -12.39 -10.21 20.13
C GLY A 94 -13.54 -10.40 19.15
N SER A 95 -14.69 -9.79 19.45
CA SER A 95 -15.89 -9.86 18.60
C SER A 95 -15.74 -9.14 17.26
N ASP A 96 -14.80 -8.20 17.15
CA ASP A 96 -14.47 -7.50 15.91
C ASP A 96 -13.46 -8.27 15.03
N GLY A 97 -13.10 -9.49 15.43
CA GLY A 97 -12.11 -10.33 14.76
C GLY A 97 -10.66 -9.95 15.04
N SER A 98 -10.39 -8.83 15.72
CA SER A 98 -9.04 -8.50 16.18
C SER A 98 -8.60 -9.47 17.27
N GLY A 99 -7.30 -9.62 17.49
CA GLY A 99 -6.78 -10.58 18.46
C GLY A 99 -5.62 -10.06 19.29
N ARG A 100 -5.36 -10.74 20.40
CA ARG A 100 -4.19 -10.50 21.24
C ARG A 100 -3.58 -11.81 21.72
N ALA A 101 -2.26 -11.89 21.64
CA ALA A 101 -1.45 -12.97 22.17
C ALA A 101 -0.49 -12.41 23.22
N ASP A 102 -0.57 -12.92 24.45
CA ASP A 102 0.25 -12.48 25.57
C ASP A 102 1.18 -13.61 26.02
N PHE A 103 2.47 -13.33 26.07
CA PHE A 103 3.48 -14.33 26.46
C PHE A 103 3.72 -14.39 27.98
N ALA A 104 3.36 -13.34 28.72
CA ALA A 104 3.39 -13.32 30.18
C ALA A 104 4.69 -13.93 30.77
N GLU A 105 4.56 -14.91 31.66
CA GLU A 105 5.66 -15.58 32.37
C GLU A 105 6.66 -16.29 31.44
N ALA A 106 6.26 -16.62 30.20
CA ALA A 106 7.18 -17.19 29.22
C ALA A 106 8.34 -16.24 28.86
N CYS A 107 8.19 -14.94 29.16
CA CYS A 107 9.25 -13.94 28.97
C CYS A 107 10.20 -13.79 30.18
N THR A 108 9.82 -14.21 31.39
CA THR A 108 10.57 -13.90 32.63
C THR A 108 12.00 -14.41 32.62
N ALA A 109 12.22 -15.63 32.14
CA ALA A 109 13.56 -16.23 32.02
C ALA A 109 14.04 -16.31 30.56
N CYS A 110 13.46 -15.52 29.65
CA CYS A 110 13.78 -15.59 28.23
C CYS A 110 15.09 -14.85 27.93
N PRO A 111 16.11 -15.51 27.32
CA PRO A 111 17.38 -14.86 27.00
C PRO A 111 17.25 -13.77 25.92
N LEU A 112 16.13 -13.76 25.17
CA LEU A 112 15.84 -12.75 24.15
C LEU A 112 14.96 -11.60 24.67
N ALA A 113 14.60 -11.58 25.96
CA ALA A 113 13.64 -10.63 26.53
C ALA A 113 14.02 -9.16 26.27
N GLU A 114 15.29 -8.79 26.46
CA GLU A 114 15.79 -7.42 26.26
C GLU A 114 15.62 -6.93 24.81
N ARG A 115 15.78 -7.84 23.84
CA ARG A 115 15.55 -7.58 22.40
C ARG A 115 14.07 -7.64 22.02
N CYS A 116 13.21 -8.15 22.89
CA CYS A 116 11.80 -8.42 22.61
C CYS A 116 10.86 -7.35 23.18
N THR A 117 11.04 -6.94 24.44
CA THR A 117 10.09 -6.05 25.12
C THR A 117 10.74 -5.31 26.29
N THR A 118 10.19 -4.16 26.67
CA THR A 118 10.52 -3.47 27.93
C THR A 118 9.45 -3.67 29.00
N SER A 119 8.39 -4.40 28.68
CA SER A 119 7.29 -4.65 29.61
C SER A 119 7.68 -5.71 30.63
N ALA A 120 7.45 -5.42 31.91
CA ALA A 120 7.61 -6.37 33.00
C ALA A 120 6.61 -7.53 32.93
N SER A 121 5.45 -7.34 32.29
CA SER A 121 4.43 -8.37 32.07
C SER A 121 4.67 -9.23 30.82
N GLY A 122 5.85 -9.13 30.20
CA GLY A 122 6.20 -9.85 28.99
C GLY A 122 5.70 -9.20 27.70
N ARG A 123 5.93 -9.89 26.58
CA ARG A 123 5.57 -9.39 25.25
C ARG A 123 4.09 -9.66 24.97
N SER A 124 3.42 -8.66 24.41
CA SER A 124 2.11 -8.80 23.80
C SER A 124 2.20 -8.56 22.30
N VAL A 125 1.48 -9.36 21.52
CA VAL A 125 1.33 -9.22 20.08
C VAL A 125 -0.14 -8.93 19.79
N SER A 126 -0.41 -7.86 19.06
CA SER A 126 -1.75 -7.53 18.56
C SER A 126 -1.93 -8.04 17.15
N ILE A 127 -3.06 -8.68 16.90
CA ILE A 127 -3.44 -9.30 15.63
C ILE A 127 -4.56 -8.46 15.03
N HIS A 128 -4.39 -8.05 13.78
CA HIS A 128 -5.41 -7.25 13.08
C HIS A 128 -6.60 -8.13 12.70
N ALA A 129 -7.83 -7.59 12.64
CA ALA A 129 -9.01 -8.37 12.22
C ALA A 129 -8.84 -8.99 10.82
N LYS A 130 -8.19 -8.24 9.92
CA LYS A 130 -7.80 -8.68 8.57
C LYS A 130 -6.32 -9.13 8.49
N GLU A 131 -5.79 -9.82 9.52
CA GLU A 131 -4.38 -10.25 9.54
C GLU A 131 -4.02 -11.18 8.39
N ALA A 132 -4.92 -12.10 8.03
CA ALA A 132 -4.70 -13.05 6.94
C ALA A 132 -4.39 -12.34 5.61
N VAL A 133 -5.09 -11.23 5.32
CA VAL A 133 -4.84 -10.39 4.13
C VAL A 133 -3.43 -9.83 4.17
N LEU A 134 -3.00 -9.26 5.30
CA LEU A 134 -1.65 -8.72 5.46
C LEU A 134 -0.58 -9.81 5.29
N GLN A 135 -0.79 -11.01 5.84
CA GLN A 135 0.12 -12.14 5.68
C GLN A 135 0.24 -12.58 4.23
N ARG A 136 -0.88 -12.72 3.50
CA ARG A 136 -0.88 -13.05 2.06
C ARG A 136 -0.09 -12.03 1.24
N HIS A 137 -0.35 -10.74 1.42
CA HIS A 137 0.36 -9.70 0.68
C HIS A 137 1.84 -9.62 1.05
N LYS A 138 2.22 -9.85 2.31
CA LYS A 138 3.64 -9.93 2.71
C LYS A 138 4.34 -11.15 2.13
N ALA A 139 3.66 -12.29 2.07
CA ALA A 139 4.16 -13.50 1.43
C ALA A 139 4.39 -13.27 -0.08
N ALA A 140 3.42 -12.67 -0.79
CA ALA A 140 3.58 -12.29 -2.18
C ALA A 140 4.76 -11.31 -2.39
N GLN A 141 4.93 -10.33 -1.49
CA GLN A 141 6.06 -9.39 -1.51
C GLN A 141 7.43 -10.03 -1.28
N ALA A 142 7.47 -11.26 -0.74
CA ALA A 142 8.71 -11.99 -0.58
C ALA A 142 9.26 -12.51 -1.92
N ASP A 143 8.38 -12.69 -2.92
CA ASP A 143 8.73 -13.15 -4.25
C ASP A 143 9.71 -12.18 -4.95
N PRO A 144 10.88 -12.67 -5.44
CA PRO A 144 11.78 -11.90 -6.27
C PRO A 144 11.12 -11.24 -7.50
N ALA A 145 10.17 -11.90 -8.15
CA ALA A 145 9.45 -11.36 -9.31
C ALA A 145 8.61 -10.14 -8.94
N TRP A 146 7.81 -10.26 -7.87
CA TRP A 146 7.04 -9.14 -7.29
C TRP A 146 7.95 -7.94 -7.00
N ARG A 147 9.11 -8.20 -6.36
CA ARG A 147 10.08 -7.14 -6.01
C ARG A 147 10.69 -6.49 -7.23
N ALA A 148 11.02 -7.26 -8.26
CA ALA A 148 11.59 -6.76 -9.50
C ALA A 148 10.59 -5.84 -10.23
N GLU A 149 9.34 -6.30 -10.36
CA GLU A 149 8.28 -5.54 -10.99
C GLU A 149 8.01 -4.23 -10.25
N TYR A 150 7.76 -4.29 -8.94
CA TYR A 150 7.52 -3.12 -8.11
C TYR A 150 8.67 -2.10 -8.21
N ARG A 151 9.93 -2.56 -8.16
CA ARG A 151 11.12 -1.69 -8.28
C ARG A 151 11.29 -1.10 -9.68
N SER A 152 10.86 -1.78 -10.73
CA SER A 152 10.96 -1.28 -12.11
C SER A 152 9.90 -0.22 -12.43
N THR A 153 8.70 -0.34 -11.85
CA THR A 153 7.56 0.51 -12.15
C THR A 153 7.48 1.72 -11.22
N ARG A 154 7.75 1.56 -9.91
CA ARG A 154 7.66 2.66 -8.94
C ARG A 154 8.44 3.92 -9.36
N PRO A 155 9.71 3.86 -9.83
CA PRO A 155 10.43 5.06 -10.26
C PRO A 155 9.76 5.81 -11.42
N LYS A 156 9.01 5.10 -12.28
CA LYS A 156 8.27 5.71 -13.39
C LYS A 156 7.10 6.54 -12.84
N VAL A 157 6.36 5.99 -11.88
CA VAL A 157 5.24 6.67 -11.19
C VAL A 157 5.73 7.89 -10.43
N GLU A 158 6.76 7.74 -9.59
CA GLU A 158 7.35 8.84 -8.80
C GLU A 158 7.83 9.99 -9.70
N ARG A 159 8.41 9.67 -10.86
CA ARG A 159 8.82 10.68 -11.84
C ARG A 159 7.63 11.42 -12.45
N LYS A 160 6.51 10.73 -12.70
CA LYS A 160 5.28 11.37 -13.18
C LYS A 160 4.66 12.27 -12.12
N ILE A 161 4.65 11.85 -10.86
CA ILE A 161 4.27 12.70 -9.73
C ILE A 161 5.19 13.93 -9.67
N ALA A 162 6.51 13.75 -9.81
CA ALA A 162 7.47 14.85 -9.84
C ALA A 162 7.19 15.84 -10.98
N HIS A 163 6.95 15.37 -12.20
CA HIS A 163 6.56 16.22 -13.34
C HIS A 163 5.25 16.94 -13.06
N PHE A 164 4.29 16.23 -12.47
CA PHE A 164 3.03 16.81 -12.06
C PHE A 164 3.26 17.91 -11.03
N VAL A 165 4.10 17.77 -10.01
CA VAL A 165 4.24 18.82 -8.97
C VAL A 165 5.27 19.91 -9.26
N ARG A 166 6.24 19.70 -10.17
CA ARG A 166 7.39 20.60 -10.40
C ARG A 166 7.05 21.96 -10.99
N VAL A 167 6.04 22.04 -11.86
CA VAL A 167 5.73 23.30 -12.57
C VAL A 167 5.13 24.34 -11.60
N ALA A 168 5.62 25.58 -11.69
CA ALA A 168 5.39 26.71 -10.76
C ALA A 168 3.92 27.03 -10.45
N TRP A 169 2.98 26.56 -11.26
CA TRP A 169 1.54 26.84 -11.15
C TRP A 169 0.79 25.91 -10.15
N GLY A 170 1.35 25.66 -8.96
CA GLY A 170 0.55 25.17 -7.81
C GLY A 170 0.22 23.67 -7.77
N GLY A 171 1.14 22.76 -8.13
CA GLY A 171 0.83 21.31 -8.16
C GLY A 171 0.59 20.68 -6.78
N ARG A 172 0.98 21.35 -5.70
CA ARG A 172 0.77 20.91 -4.31
C ARG A 172 -0.29 21.71 -3.57
N LYS A 173 -0.81 22.79 -4.16
CA LYS A 173 -1.78 23.70 -3.53
C LYS A 173 -2.87 24.03 -4.54
N ALA A 174 -4.11 23.69 -4.21
CA ALA A 174 -5.26 24.08 -5.02
C ALA A 174 -5.35 25.61 -5.13
N ARG A 175 -5.61 26.11 -6.35
CA ARG A 175 -5.78 27.55 -6.61
C ARG A 175 -7.19 28.04 -6.31
N THR A 176 -8.14 27.12 -6.35
CA THR A 176 -9.56 27.38 -6.15
C THR A 176 -10.10 26.49 -5.03
N ARG A 177 -11.26 26.86 -4.50
CA ARG A 177 -12.03 26.02 -3.57
C ARG A 177 -13.12 25.29 -4.33
N GLY A 178 -13.40 24.06 -3.90
CA GLY A 178 -14.44 23.19 -4.47
C GLY A 178 -13.88 22.13 -5.41
N LYS A 179 -14.28 20.86 -5.20
CA LYS A 179 -13.74 19.70 -5.92
C LYS A 179 -13.84 19.83 -7.44
N ALA A 180 -14.98 20.29 -7.96
CA ALA A 180 -15.18 20.43 -9.40
C ALA A 180 -14.19 21.42 -10.05
N ARG A 181 -13.97 22.59 -9.45
CA ARG A 181 -13.03 23.59 -9.96
C ARG A 181 -11.58 23.11 -9.88
N VAL A 182 -11.25 22.42 -8.79
CA VAL A 182 -9.92 21.81 -8.63
C VAL A 182 -9.71 20.69 -9.64
N ALA A 183 -10.72 19.87 -9.93
CA ALA A 183 -10.63 18.80 -10.92
C ALA A 183 -10.26 19.35 -12.31
N THR A 184 -10.87 20.46 -12.76
CA THR A 184 -10.51 21.11 -14.02
C THR A 184 -9.02 21.49 -14.08
N ASP A 185 -8.48 22.09 -13.02
CA ASP A 185 -7.06 22.45 -12.91
C ASP A 185 -6.15 21.21 -12.98
N VAL A 186 -6.53 20.15 -12.25
CA VAL A 186 -5.76 18.93 -12.13
C VAL A 186 -5.78 18.17 -13.47
N ASP A 187 -6.95 17.96 -14.09
CA ASP A 187 -7.10 17.27 -15.38
C ASP A 187 -6.37 17.98 -16.51
N THR A 188 -6.50 19.32 -16.61
CA THR A 188 -5.77 20.12 -17.60
C THR A 188 -4.26 19.92 -17.47
N ARG A 189 -3.76 19.84 -16.23
CA ARG A 189 -2.34 19.62 -15.96
C ARG A 189 -1.89 18.20 -16.29
N ALA A 190 -2.69 17.19 -15.96
CA ALA A 190 -2.39 15.82 -16.33
C ALA A 190 -2.33 15.67 -17.86
N ALA A 191 -3.26 16.29 -18.58
CA ALA A 191 -3.24 16.36 -20.04
C ALA A 191 -1.95 17.01 -20.58
N ALA A 192 -1.52 18.14 -20.01
CA ALA A 192 -0.27 18.79 -20.40
C ALA A 192 0.98 17.93 -20.14
N VAL A 193 1.04 17.21 -19.02
CA VAL A 193 2.15 16.28 -18.70
C VAL A 193 2.16 15.09 -19.68
N ASN A 194 0.98 14.58 -20.04
CA ASN A 194 0.85 13.51 -21.02
C ASN A 194 1.27 13.99 -22.42
N TRP A 195 0.83 15.17 -22.82
CA TRP A 195 1.22 15.80 -24.09
C TRP A 195 2.73 16.00 -24.19
N ALA A 196 3.36 16.57 -23.16
CA ALA A 196 4.82 16.77 -23.14
C ALA A 196 5.57 15.43 -23.27
N ARG A 197 5.03 14.35 -22.67
CA ARG A 197 5.60 13.00 -22.84
C ARG A 197 5.43 12.49 -24.26
N LEU A 198 4.24 12.61 -24.85
CA LEU A 198 3.99 12.17 -26.23
C LEU A 198 4.89 12.92 -27.21
N ALA A 199 5.05 14.24 -27.05
CA ALA A 199 5.98 15.03 -27.85
C ALA A 199 7.44 14.53 -27.72
N THR A 200 7.87 14.17 -26.50
CA THR A 200 9.20 13.55 -26.28
C THR A 200 9.33 12.18 -26.95
N LEU A 201 8.22 11.46 -27.11
CA LEU A 201 8.16 10.18 -27.82
C LEU A 201 8.03 10.35 -29.35
N GLY A 202 8.09 11.59 -29.86
CA GLY A 202 7.99 11.85 -31.30
C GLY A 202 6.55 11.96 -31.80
N LEU A 203 5.58 12.29 -30.93
CA LEU A 203 4.24 12.67 -31.39
C LEU A 203 4.35 13.91 -32.29
N GLY A 204 3.90 13.76 -33.54
CA GLY A 204 3.82 14.81 -34.54
C GLY A 204 2.62 14.60 -35.46
N VAL A 205 2.53 15.43 -36.50
CA VAL A 205 1.51 15.30 -37.55
C VAL A 205 2.15 14.67 -38.78
N VAL A 206 1.66 13.49 -39.17
CA VAL A 206 2.04 12.77 -40.38
C VAL A 206 0.79 12.58 -41.23
N ASP A 207 0.82 13.03 -42.49
CA ASP A 207 -0.34 12.98 -43.41
C ASP A 207 -1.64 13.57 -42.81
N GLY A 208 -1.51 14.67 -42.08
CA GLY A 208 -2.64 15.36 -41.44
C GLY A 208 -3.22 14.64 -40.22
N ARG A 209 -2.58 13.57 -39.73
CA ARG A 209 -3.00 12.80 -38.55
C ARG A 209 -1.93 12.83 -37.47
N TRP A 210 -2.36 12.78 -36.21
CA TRP A 210 -1.45 12.63 -35.09
C TRP A 210 -0.87 11.21 -35.08
N ALA A 211 0.46 11.12 -35.10
CA ALA A 211 1.19 9.86 -35.05
C ALA A 211 2.42 10.00 -34.13
N VAL A 212 2.74 8.94 -33.39
CA VAL A 212 3.99 8.83 -32.65
C VAL A 212 4.98 8.12 -33.57
N ALA A 213 6.20 8.66 -33.70
CA ALA A 213 7.25 7.99 -34.48
C ALA A 213 7.39 6.51 -34.04
N PRO A 214 7.52 5.56 -34.98
CA PRO A 214 7.72 4.17 -34.63
C PRO A 214 8.99 4.01 -33.76
N PRO A 215 8.99 3.07 -32.80
CA PRO A 215 10.12 2.85 -31.89
C PRO A 215 11.41 2.45 -32.60
#